data_AF-B4GCK9-F1
#
_entry.id   AF-B4GCK9-F1
#
_cell.length_a   1.000
_cell.length_b   1.000
_cell.length_c   1.000
_cell.angle_alpha   90.00
_cell.angle_beta   90.00
_cell.angle_gamma   90.00
#
_symmetry.space_group_name_H-M   'P 1'
#
loop_
_entity.id
_entity.type
_entity.pdbx_description
1 polymer ?
#
loop_
_entity_poly.entity_id
_entity_poly.type
_entity_poly.pdbx_seq_one_letter_code
_entity_poly.pdbx_strand_id
1 'polypeptide(L)'
;MACRVSFLKTLLIILNVLLSLIGVTLIALSVYELNSSTPGTFEHIAIVIQIFVGSFVILTSFLGCFATARVSLGLVWTYVICLLILLCLQIYIIAAAHSTNYVERSRSEFLALWSDPRTNVERLSLIEQKYSCCGQVGAHDYILLGRGIPTNCYRNFDRQQDNLFTEGCLAAVQAHANDNVAIGLVIKWLLLVVEFAALGAATHLGITVRNKLRRERF
;
A
#
# COMPACT_ATOMS: atom_id res chain seq x y z
N MET A 1 32.00 9.91 24.03
CA MET A 1 31.71 8.98 22.91
C MET A 1 30.62 7.96 23.23
N ALA A 2 30.51 7.46 24.47
CA ALA A 2 29.45 6.52 24.87
C ALA A 2 28.03 7.08 24.71
N CYS A 3 27.78 8.33 25.13
CA CYS A 3 26.47 8.99 25.00
C CYS A 3 25.96 9.04 23.54
N ARG A 4 26.83 9.40 22.58
CA ARG A 4 26.48 9.47 21.15
C ARG A 4 26.11 8.09 20.56
N VAL A 5 26.83 7.04 20.95
CA VAL A 5 26.53 5.68 20.47
C VAL A 5 25.23 5.17 21.06
N SER A 6 24.99 5.41 22.36
CA SER A 6 23.71 5.04 23.00
C SER A 6 22.53 5.76 22.35
N PHE A 7 22.65 7.07 22.09
CA PHE A 7 21.61 7.83 21.38
C PHE A 7 21.29 7.26 20.00
N LEU A 8 22.31 7.00 19.17
CA LEU A 8 22.14 6.42 17.84
C LEU A 8 21.47 5.04 17.87
N LYS A 9 21.80 4.21 18.87
CA LYS A 9 21.16 2.90 19.04
C LYS A 9 19.68 3.05 19.38
N THR A 10 19.34 3.91 20.33
CA THR A 10 17.94 4.16 20.71
C THR A 10 17.14 4.71 19.53
N LEU A 11 17.71 5.68 18.80
CA LEU A 11 17.08 6.25 17.61
C LEU A 11 16.83 5.17 16.54
N LEU A 12 17.83 4.32 16.25
CA LEU A 12 17.67 3.23 15.29
C LEU A 12 16.60 2.22 15.71
N ILE A 13 16.52 1.87 16.99
CA ILE A 13 15.47 0.98 17.49
C ILE A 13 14.10 1.61 17.24
N ILE A 14 13.91 2.90 17.58
CA ILE A 14 12.65 3.60 17.33
C ILE A 14 12.30 3.61 15.84
N LEU A 15 13.26 3.96 14.97
CA LEU A 15 13.04 3.98 13.52
C LEU A 15 12.68 2.58 12.98
N ASN A 16 13.33 1.52 13.45
CA ASN A 16 12.99 0.15 13.04
C ASN A 16 11.60 -0.30 13.52
N VAL A 17 11.18 0.11 14.72
CA VAL A 17 9.80 -0.15 15.17
C VAL A 17 8.80 0.58 14.28
N LEU A 18 9.06 1.84 13.93
CA LEU A 18 8.22 2.60 13.00
C LEU A 18 8.17 1.95 11.61
N LEU A 19 9.31 1.52 11.06
CA LEU A 19 9.36 0.79 9.79
C LEU A 19 8.55 -0.50 9.84
N SER A 20 8.64 -1.25 10.94
CA SER A 20 7.85 -2.47 11.11
C SER A 20 6.34 -2.17 11.15
N LEU A 21 5.92 -1.11 11.83
CA LEU A 21 4.51 -0.70 11.86
C LEU A 21 4.02 -0.30 10.46
N ILE A 22 4.80 0.50 9.75
CA ILE A 22 4.48 0.90 8.37
C ILE A 22 4.39 -0.34 7.47
N GLY A 23 5.32 -1.28 7.57
CA GLY A 23 5.30 -2.55 6.84
C GLY A 23 4.03 -3.36 7.11
N VAL A 24 3.57 -3.45 8.36
CA VAL A 24 2.31 -4.12 8.71
C VAL A 24 1.10 -3.41 8.10
N THR A 25 1.05 -2.07 8.16
CA THR A 25 -0.05 -1.30 7.55
C THR A 25 -0.11 -1.48 6.03
N LEU A 26 1.05 -1.53 5.36
CA LEU A 26 1.13 -1.79 3.94
C LEU A 26 0.58 -3.17 3.57
N ILE A 27 0.93 -4.21 4.34
CA ILE A 27 0.40 -5.56 4.12
C ILE A 27 -1.12 -5.57 4.34
N ALA A 28 -1.62 -4.98 5.43
CA ALA A 28 -3.04 -4.97 5.75
C ALA A 28 -3.87 -4.29 4.65
N LEU A 29 -3.42 -3.12 4.15
CA LEU A 29 -4.08 -2.43 3.05
C LEU A 29 -4.03 -3.23 1.75
N SER A 30 -2.87 -3.83 1.45
CA SER A 30 -2.72 -4.64 0.22
C SER A 30 -3.61 -5.89 0.26
N VAL A 31 -3.77 -6.54 1.41
CA VAL A 31 -4.68 -7.69 1.58
C VAL A 31 -6.14 -7.25 1.42
N TYR A 32 -6.51 -6.08 1.95
CA TYR A 32 -7.84 -5.53 1.76
C TYR A 32 -8.15 -5.26 0.28
N GLU A 33 -7.20 -4.67 -0.46
CA GLU A 33 -7.32 -4.45 -1.90
C GLU A 33 -7.38 -5.77 -2.68
N LEU A 34 -6.56 -6.76 -2.29
CA LEU A 34 -6.51 -8.08 -2.92
C LEU A 34 -7.87 -8.79 -2.91
N ASN A 35 -8.63 -8.67 -1.81
CA ASN A 35 -9.95 -9.28 -1.68
C ASN A 35 -10.99 -8.70 -2.66
N SER A 36 -10.74 -7.49 -3.18
CA SER A 36 -11.59 -6.86 -4.19
C SER A 36 -11.01 -6.90 -5.61
N SER A 37 -9.76 -7.33 -5.76
CA SER A 37 -9.07 -7.38 -7.03
C SER A 37 -9.39 -8.68 -7.77
N THR A 38 -9.38 -8.62 -9.10
CA THR A 38 -9.68 -9.79 -9.93
C THR A 38 -8.38 -10.53 -10.29
N PRO A 39 -8.31 -11.86 -10.08
CA PRO A 39 -7.11 -12.64 -10.39
C PRO A 39 -6.71 -12.52 -11.87
N GLY A 40 -5.40 -12.40 -12.13
CA GLY A 40 -4.84 -12.34 -13.49
C GLY A 40 -4.75 -10.95 -14.11
N THR A 41 -5.18 -9.90 -13.40
CA THR A 41 -4.96 -8.51 -13.83
C THR A 41 -3.60 -7.97 -13.41
N PHE A 42 -3.10 -6.95 -14.11
CA PHE A 42 -1.87 -6.24 -13.72
C PHE A 42 -1.97 -5.62 -12.31
N GLU A 43 -3.15 -5.18 -11.90
CA GLU A 43 -3.42 -4.66 -10.56
C GLU A 43 -3.18 -5.74 -9.49
N HIS A 44 -3.72 -6.94 -9.71
CA HIS A 44 -3.50 -8.08 -8.80
C HIS A 44 -2.00 -8.42 -8.66
N ILE A 45 -1.23 -8.36 -9.75
CA ILE A 45 0.23 -8.58 -9.69
C ILE A 45 0.90 -7.47 -8.87
N ALA A 46 0.51 -6.21 -9.08
CA ALA A 46 1.06 -5.07 -8.34
C ALA A 46 0.77 -5.17 -6.83
N ILE A 47 -0.45 -5.56 -6.44
CA ILE A 47 -0.85 -5.77 -5.05
C ILE A 47 0.00 -6.89 -4.41
N VAL A 48 0.19 -8.01 -5.10
CA VAL A 48 1.03 -9.12 -4.61
C VAL A 48 2.47 -8.65 -4.39
N ILE A 49 3.06 -7.90 -5.34
CA ILE A 49 4.40 -7.33 -5.18
C ILE A 49 4.45 -6.40 -3.95
N GLN A 50 3.42 -5.60 -3.72
CA GLN A 50 3.35 -4.71 -2.56
C GLN A 50 3.35 -5.47 -1.22
N ILE A 51 2.68 -6.62 -1.14
CA ILE A 51 2.72 -7.52 0.03
C ILE A 51 4.15 -8.05 0.27
N PHE A 52 4.84 -8.45 -0.80
CA PHE A 52 6.24 -8.89 -0.71
C PHE A 52 7.17 -7.77 -0.21
N VAL A 53 7.00 -6.55 -0.72
CA VAL A 53 7.77 -5.38 -0.25
C VAL A 53 7.50 -5.11 1.23
N GLY A 54 6.24 -5.07 1.66
CA GLY A 54 5.88 -4.87 3.07
C GLY A 54 6.47 -5.94 3.98
N SER A 55 6.47 -7.20 3.54
CA SER A 55 7.08 -8.31 4.27
C SER A 55 8.60 -8.14 4.40
N PHE A 56 9.26 -7.70 3.33
CA PHE A 56 10.70 -7.44 3.35
C PHE A 56 11.05 -6.27 4.28
N VAL A 57 10.24 -5.20 4.31
CA VAL A 57 10.41 -4.08 5.27
C VAL A 57 10.33 -4.55 6.72
N ILE A 58 9.42 -5.46 7.04
CA ILE A 58 9.32 -6.04 8.39
C ILE A 58 10.59 -6.85 8.72
N LEU A 59 11.05 -7.69 7.79
CA LEU A 59 12.26 -8.49 7.98
C LEU A 59 13.51 -7.61 8.16
N THR A 60 13.66 -6.56 7.36
CA THR A 60 14.78 -5.62 7.48
C THR A 60 14.71 -4.86 8.80
N SER A 61 13.51 -4.52 9.29
CA SER A 61 13.31 -3.89 10.60
C SER A 61 13.81 -4.78 11.75
N PHE A 62 13.52 -6.08 11.70
CA PHE A 62 14.06 -7.04 12.68
C PHE A 62 15.59 -7.13 12.59
N LEU A 63 16.15 -7.18 11.37
CA LEU A 63 17.60 -7.18 11.16
C LEU A 63 18.25 -5.91 11.75
N GLY A 64 17.64 -4.74 11.60
CA GLY A 64 18.11 -3.48 12.17
C GLY A 64 18.14 -3.49 13.70
N CYS A 65 17.11 -4.05 14.34
CA CYS A 65 17.08 -4.26 15.79
C CYS A 65 18.20 -5.21 16.25
N PHE A 66 18.38 -6.36 15.58
CA PHE A 66 19.45 -7.31 15.90
C PHE A 66 20.85 -6.74 15.67
N ALA A 67 21.04 -5.98 14.58
CA ALA A 67 22.30 -5.30 14.26
C ALA A 67 22.70 -4.33 15.37
N THR A 68 21.72 -3.59 15.90
CA THR A 68 21.91 -2.62 16.98
C THR A 68 22.22 -3.29 18.32
N ALA A 69 21.52 -4.39 18.63
CA ALA A 69 21.69 -5.15 19.87
C ALA A 69 23.05 -5.88 19.92
N ARG A 70 23.43 -6.55 18.84
CA ARG A 70 24.68 -7.33 18.76
C ARG A 70 25.91 -6.48 18.43
N VAL A 71 25.73 -5.22 18.00
CA VAL A 71 26.82 -4.30 17.59
C VAL A 71 27.77 -4.95 16.57
N SER A 72 27.24 -5.87 15.74
CA SER A 72 28.03 -6.58 14.74
C SER A 72 28.13 -5.72 13.48
N LEU A 73 29.37 -5.40 13.08
CA LEU A 73 29.62 -4.64 11.86
C LEU A 73 29.01 -5.32 10.63
N GLY A 74 29.10 -6.66 10.54
CA GLY A 74 28.52 -7.41 9.43
C GLY A 74 27.01 -7.19 9.32
N LEU A 75 26.28 -7.37 10.42
CA LEU A 75 24.82 -7.18 10.44
C LEU A 75 24.41 -5.74 10.11
N VAL A 76 25.15 -4.74 10.61
CA VAL A 76 24.88 -3.32 10.30
C VAL A 76 25.03 -3.04 8.81
N TRP A 77 26.09 -3.54 8.17
CA TRP A 77 26.29 -3.35 6.72
C TRP A 77 25.29 -4.15 5.88
N THR A 78 24.93 -5.36 6.28
CA THR A 78 23.85 -6.11 5.62
C THR A 78 22.52 -5.34 5.69
N TYR A 79 22.17 -4.80 6.86
CA TYR A 79 20.99 -3.98 7.04
C TYR A 79 21.00 -2.73 6.13
N VAL A 80 22.14 -2.02 6.06
CA VAL A 80 22.33 -0.86 5.17
C VAL A 80 22.12 -1.24 3.70
N ILE A 81 22.66 -2.37 3.24
CA ILE A 81 22.48 -2.84 1.85
C ILE A 81 21.00 -3.17 1.58
N CYS A 82 20.32 -3.83 2.53
CA CYS A 82 18.90 -4.13 2.38
C CYS A 82 18.04 -2.85 2.29
N LEU A 83 18.33 -1.83 3.11
CA LEU A 83 17.66 -0.53 3.03
C LEU A 83 17.90 0.17 1.69
N LEU A 84 19.13 0.11 1.15
CA LEU A 84 19.42 0.69 -0.16
C LEU A 84 18.62 0.02 -1.28
N ILE A 85 18.49 -1.31 -1.24
CA ILE A 85 17.67 -2.05 -2.21
C ILE A 85 16.20 -1.64 -2.11
N LEU A 86 15.65 -1.54 -0.88
CA LEU A 86 14.28 -1.09 -0.64
C LEU A 86 14.03 0.32 -1.17
N LEU A 87 14.95 1.26 -0.90
CA LEU A 87 14.85 2.64 -1.40
C LEU A 87 14.86 2.70 -2.93
N CYS A 88 15.73 1.95 -3.59
CA CYS A 88 15.76 1.88 -5.06
C CYS A 88 14.43 1.36 -5.64
N LEU A 89 13.87 0.30 -5.03
CA LEU A 89 12.57 -0.24 -5.43
C LEU A 89 11.44 0.77 -5.22
N GLN A 90 11.43 1.49 -4.10
CA GLN A 90 10.41 2.50 -3.83
C GLN A 90 10.46 3.67 -4.81
N ILE A 91 11.65 4.19 -5.11
CA ILE A 91 11.81 5.28 -6.08
C ILE A 91 11.30 4.83 -7.45
N TYR A 92 11.62 3.60 -7.87
CA TYR A 92 11.09 3.03 -9.11
C TYR A 92 9.56 2.94 -9.11
N ILE A 93 8.96 2.43 -8.02
CA ILE A 93 7.50 2.31 -7.90
C ILE A 93 6.82 3.66 -7.91
N ILE A 94 7.34 4.67 -7.20
CA ILE A 94 6.77 6.03 -7.17
C ILE A 94 6.87 6.68 -8.55
N ALA A 95 8.00 6.53 -9.24
CA ALA A 95 8.17 7.04 -10.59
C ALA A 95 7.21 6.36 -11.60
N ALA A 96 7.04 5.04 -11.49
CA ALA A 96 6.09 4.29 -12.31
C ALA A 96 4.63 4.67 -11.99
N ALA A 97 4.30 4.92 -10.73
CA ALA A 97 2.96 5.33 -10.32
C ALA A 97 2.58 6.70 -10.92
N HIS A 98 3.52 7.63 -11.02
CA HIS A 98 3.27 8.95 -11.61
C HIS A 98 3.05 8.89 -13.13
N SER A 99 3.56 7.88 -13.82
CA SER A 99 3.32 7.71 -15.27
C SER A 99 1.97 7.07 -15.59
N THR A 100 1.33 6.43 -14.61
CA THR A 100 0.04 5.75 -14.78
C THR A 100 -1.11 6.55 -14.18
N ASN A 101 -2.08 6.96 -15.00
CA ASN A 101 -3.33 7.56 -14.52
C ASN A 101 -4.25 6.47 -13.96
N TYR A 102 -4.04 6.09 -12.69
CA TYR A 102 -4.85 5.08 -11.99
C TYR A 102 -6.35 5.36 -12.06
N VAL A 103 -6.75 6.63 -11.93
CA VAL A 103 -8.14 7.09 -12.00
C VAL A 103 -8.79 6.74 -13.34
N GLU A 104 -8.07 7.01 -14.43
CA GLU A 104 -8.56 6.76 -15.79
C GLU A 104 -8.58 5.25 -16.10
N ARG A 105 -7.68 4.50 -15.47
CA ARG A 105 -7.68 3.04 -15.54
C ARG A 105 -8.88 2.45 -14.80
N SER A 106 -9.14 2.85 -13.56
CA SER A 106 -10.32 2.40 -12.80
C SER A 106 -11.62 2.78 -13.51
N ARG A 107 -11.66 3.96 -14.15
CA ARG A 107 -12.76 4.37 -15.02
C ARG A 107 -12.97 3.41 -16.20
N SER A 108 -11.92 3.15 -16.96
CA SER A 108 -12.00 2.31 -18.16
C SER A 108 -12.31 0.84 -17.83
N GLU A 109 -11.79 0.31 -16.72
CA GLU A 109 -12.12 -1.02 -16.22
C GLU A 109 -13.59 -1.12 -15.79
N PHE A 110 -14.13 -0.12 -15.09
CA PHE A 110 -15.56 -0.09 -14.76
C PHE A 110 -16.43 -0.01 -16.01
N LEU A 111 -16.08 0.84 -16.98
CA LEU A 111 -16.82 0.95 -18.24
C LEU A 111 -16.78 -0.36 -19.05
N ALA A 112 -15.64 -1.07 -19.06
CA ALA A 112 -15.53 -2.37 -19.68
C ALA A 112 -16.44 -3.41 -18.99
N LEU A 113 -16.50 -3.38 -17.66
CA LEU A 113 -17.40 -4.25 -16.89
C LEU A 113 -18.88 -3.94 -17.14
N TRP A 114 -19.21 -2.65 -17.27
CA TRP A 114 -20.57 -2.17 -17.57
C TRP A 114 -20.98 -2.41 -19.02
N SER A 115 -20.05 -2.68 -19.94
CA SER A 115 -20.36 -2.95 -21.36
C SER A 115 -21.23 -4.19 -21.56
N ASP A 116 -21.09 -5.18 -20.67
CA ASP A 116 -21.99 -6.34 -20.60
C ASP A 116 -22.38 -6.64 -19.15
N PRO A 117 -23.46 -6.00 -18.64
CA PRO A 117 -23.93 -6.21 -17.29
C PRO A 117 -24.54 -7.61 -17.07
N ARG A 118 -24.78 -8.41 -18.12
CA ARG A 118 -25.40 -9.76 -17.98
C ARG A 118 -24.37 -10.82 -17.62
N THR A 119 -23.16 -10.69 -18.16
CA THR A 119 -22.06 -11.61 -17.88
C THR A 119 -21.31 -11.22 -16.60
N ASN A 120 -21.36 -9.94 -16.22
CA ASN A 120 -20.61 -9.40 -15.08
C ASN A 120 -21.45 -9.15 -13.82
N VAL A 121 -22.61 -9.78 -13.67
CA VAL A 121 -23.57 -9.52 -12.57
C VAL A 121 -22.92 -9.62 -11.18
N GLU A 122 -22.09 -10.62 -10.95
CA GLU A 122 -21.41 -10.84 -9.66
C GLU A 122 -20.40 -9.72 -9.34
N ARG A 123 -19.68 -9.22 -10.34
CA ARG A 123 -18.71 -8.15 -10.14
C ARG A 123 -19.40 -6.79 -9.97
N LEU A 124 -20.45 -6.53 -10.74
CA LEU A 124 -21.29 -5.35 -10.58
C LEU A 124 -21.94 -5.32 -9.19
N SER A 125 -22.43 -6.46 -8.69
CA SER A 125 -23.06 -6.52 -7.37
C SER A 125 -22.09 -6.26 -6.24
N LEU A 126 -20.86 -6.74 -6.35
CA LEU A 126 -19.78 -6.41 -5.41
C LEU A 126 -19.44 -4.92 -5.43
N ILE A 127 -19.34 -4.31 -6.62
CA ILE A 127 -19.02 -2.87 -6.76
C ILE A 127 -20.15 -2.01 -6.19
N GLU A 128 -21.39 -2.29 -6.56
CA GLU A 128 -22.57 -1.54 -6.11
C GLU A 128 -22.73 -1.59 -4.58
N GLN A 129 -22.49 -2.75 -3.96
CA GLN A 129 -22.49 -2.86 -2.50
C GLN A 129 -21.25 -2.23 -1.85
N LYS A 130 -20.05 -2.48 -2.39
CA LYS A 130 -18.78 -1.99 -1.84
C LYS A 130 -18.73 -0.46 -1.80
N TYR A 131 -19.19 0.19 -2.86
CA TYR A 131 -19.17 1.64 -2.99
C TYR A 131 -20.54 2.30 -2.74
N SER A 132 -21.55 1.52 -2.33
CA SER A 132 -22.91 2.02 -2.07
C SER A 132 -23.45 2.88 -3.22
N CYS A 133 -23.29 2.39 -4.44
CA CYS A 133 -23.64 3.05 -5.68
C CYS A 133 -24.57 2.15 -6.51
N CYS A 134 -25.25 2.70 -7.50
CA CYS A 134 -26.10 1.92 -8.40
C CYS A 134 -26.00 2.42 -9.83
N GLY A 135 -25.86 1.50 -10.77
CA GLY A 135 -25.79 1.84 -12.19
C GLY A 135 -24.47 2.50 -12.59
N GLN A 136 -24.36 2.93 -13.84
CA GLN A 136 -23.18 3.65 -14.32
C GLN A 136 -23.18 5.10 -13.81
N VAL A 137 -24.26 5.82 -14.09
CA VAL A 137 -24.51 7.20 -13.66
C VAL A 137 -25.61 7.25 -12.60
N GLY A 138 -26.50 6.25 -12.57
CA GLY A 138 -27.48 6.07 -11.50
C GLY A 138 -28.39 4.87 -11.71
N ALA A 139 -29.28 4.61 -10.75
CA ALA A 139 -30.18 3.45 -10.77
C ALA A 139 -31.11 3.39 -12.00
N HIS A 140 -31.38 4.54 -12.63
CA HIS A 140 -32.21 4.62 -13.83
C HIS A 140 -31.58 3.92 -15.05
N ASP A 141 -30.26 3.71 -15.05
CA ASP A 141 -29.58 3.01 -16.16
C ASP A 141 -30.12 1.59 -16.37
N TYR A 142 -30.46 0.89 -15.28
CA TYR A 142 -31.09 -0.43 -15.36
C TYR A 142 -32.47 -0.38 -16.02
N ILE A 143 -33.24 0.68 -15.76
CA ILE A 143 -34.57 0.89 -16.34
C ILE A 143 -34.44 1.15 -17.85
N LEU A 144 -33.48 1.99 -18.25
CA LEU A 144 -33.17 2.26 -19.67
C LEU A 144 -32.74 1.00 -20.42
N LEU A 145 -32.06 0.08 -19.74
CA LEU A 145 -31.69 -1.25 -20.25
C LEU A 145 -32.86 -2.24 -20.29
N GLY A 146 -34.08 -1.81 -19.94
CA GLY A 146 -35.28 -2.65 -19.89
C GLY A 146 -35.26 -3.65 -18.75
N ARG A 147 -34.54 -3.37 -17.66
CA ARG A 147 -34.38 -4.24 -16.49
C ARG A 147 -34.95 -3.59 -15.23
N GLY A 148 -35.36 -4.44 -14.29
CA GLY A 148 -35.60 -3.99 -12.92
C GLY A 148 -34.29 -3.62 -12.23
N ILE A 149 -34.34 -2.64 -11.33
CA ILE A 149 -33.21 -2.30 -10.46
C ILE A 149 -32.87 -3.53 -9.61
N PRO A 150 -31.63 -4.00 -9.61
CA PRO A 150 -31.26 -5.23 -8.94
C PRO A 150 -31.13 -5.00 -7.41
N THR A 151 -31.24 -6.05 -6.60
CA THR A 151 -31.30 -5.92 -5.12
C THR A 151 -30.01 -5.39 -4.50
N ASN A 152 -28.87 -5.59 -5.15
CA ASN A 152 -27.56 -5.04 -4.81
C ASN A 152 -27.47 -3.51 -4.91
N CYS A 153 -28.41 -2.85 -5.58
CA CYS A 153 -28.53 -1.39 -5.54
C CYS A 153 -29.20 -0.85 -4.28
N TYR A 154 -29.64 -1.73 -3.37
CA TYR A 154 -30.31 -1.35 -2.14
C TYR A 154 -29.46 -1.69 -0.93
N ARG A 155 -29.46 -0.82 0.07
CA ARG A 155 -28.88 -1.08 1.38
C ARG A 155 -29.53 -2.32 1.99
N ASN A 156 -28.71 -3.23 2.52
CA ASN A 156 -29.15 -4.51 3.10
C ASN A 156 -29.96 -5.41 2.15
N PHE A 157 -29.88 -5.21 0.84
CA PHE A 157 -30.65 -5.93 -0.18
C PHE A 157 -32.18 -5.78 -0.04
N ASP A 158 -32.65 -4.74 0.65
CA ASP A 158 -34.07 -4.48 0.87
C ASP A 158 -34.62 -3.52 -0.18
N ARG A 159 -35.64 -3.95 -0.95
CA ARG A 159 -36.22 -3.20 -2.09
C ARG A 159 -37.12 -2.02 -1.67
N GLN A 160 -36.73 -1.31 -0.62
CA GLN A 160 -37.38 -0.08 -0.19
C GLN A 160 -36.74 1.12 -0.88
N GLN A 161 -37.57 2.08 -1.29
CA GLN A 161 -37.10 3.28 -1.98
C GLN A 161 -36.08 4.08 -1.15
N ASP A 162 -36.25 4.12 0.17
CA ASP A 162 -35.34 4.81 1.10
C ASP A 162 -33.95 4.15 1.20
N ASN A 163 -33.84 2.89 0.79
CA ASN A 163 -32.60 2.12 0.80
C ASN A 163 -31.88 2.13 -0.55
N LEU A 164 -32.46 2.73 -1.60
CA LEU A 164 -31.87 2.77 -2.94
C LEU A 164 -30.63 3.68 -2.97
N PHE A 165 -29.51 3.17 -3.48
CA PHE A 165 -28.33 3.98 -3.72
C PHE A 165 -28.58 4.99 -4.85
N THR A 166 -28.37 6.27 -4.55
CA THR A 166 -28.62 7.38 -5.49
C THR A 166 -27.39 7.78 -6.29
N GLU A 167 -26.19 7.40 -5.84
CA GLU A 167 -24.93 7.71 -6.54
C GLU A 167 -24.65 6.71 -7.67
N GLY A 168 -24.14 7.21 -8.80
CA GLY A 168 -23.67 6.39 -9.91
C GLY A 168 -22.30 5.77 -9.64
N CYS A 169 -22.11 4.51 -9.99
CA CYS A 169 -20.86 3.80 -9.68
C CYS A 169 -19.65 4.32 -10.44
N LEU A 170 -19.81 4.94 -11.60
CA LEU A 170 -18.67 5.53 -12.32
C LEU A 170 -17.98 6.62 -11.48
N ALA A 171 -18.77 7.52 -10.87
CA ALA A 171 -18.26 8.59 -10.02
C ALA A 171 -17.73 8.03 -8.68
N ALA A 172 -18.48 7.12 -8.06
CA ALA A 172 -18.10 6.54 -6.77
C ALA A 172 -16.78 5.74 -6.85
N VAL A 173 -16.59 4.94 -7.90
CA VAL A 173 -15.34 4.18 -8.14
C VAL A 173 -14.17 5.12 -8.39
N GLN A 174 -14.35 6.20 -9.15
CA GLN A 174 -13.30 7.19 -9.38
C GLN A 174 -12.90 7.93 -8.10
N ALA A 175 -13.88 8.33 -7.27
CA ALA A 175 -13.62 8.99 -6.00
C ALA A 175 -12.86 8.07 -5.04
N HIS A 176 -13.30 6.81 -4.87
CA HIS A 176 -12.59 5.85 -4.03
C HIS A 176 -11.20 5.49 -4.58
N ALA A 177 -11.03 5.40 -5.90
CA ALA A 177 -9.72 5.18 -6.50
C ALA A 177 -8.76 6.32 -6.19
N ASN A 178 -9.22 7.58 -6.26
CA ASN A 178 -8.42 8.74 -5.88
C ASN A 178 -7.99 8.70 -4.42
N ASP A 179 -8.93 8.43 -3.50
CA ASP A 179 -8.65 8.43 -2.06
C ASP A 179 -7.68 7.31 -1.68
N ASN A 180 -7.89 6.09 -2.20
CA ASN A 180 -7.00 4.96 -1.95
C ASN A 180 -5.59 5.22 -2.51
N VAL A 181 -5.48 5.77 -3.72
CA VAL A 181 -4.18 6.14 -4.31
C VAL A 181 -3.49 7.22 -3.48
N ALA A 182 -4.23 8.24 -3.02
CA ALA A 182 -3.68 9.29 -2.18
C ALA A 182 -3.15 8.73 -0.85
N ILE A 183 -3.91 7.89 -0.15
CA ILE A 183 -3.48 7.22 1.08
C ILE A 183 -2.25 6.36 0.82
N GLY A 184 -2.25 5.56 -0.24
CA GLY A 184 -1.12 4.71 -0.62
C GLY A 184 0.15 5.51 -0.93
N LEU A 185 0.02 6.66 -1.60
CA LEU A 185 1.14 7.58 -1.85
C LEU A 185 1.68 8.19 -0.56
N VAL A 186 0.81 8.63 0.35
CA VAL A 186 1.22 9.18 1.66
C VAL A 186 2.03 8.16 2.45
N ILE A 187 1.57 6.91 2.51
CA ILE A 187 2.29 5.84 3.20
C ILE A 187 3.66 5.55 2.55
N LYS A 188 3.73 5.55 1.21
CA LYS A 188 4.99 5.35 0.48
C LYS A 188 5.99 6.48 0.75
N TRP A 189 5.54 7.73 0.77
CA TRP A 189 6.39 8.89 1.11
C TRP A 189 6.85 8.84 2.57
N LEU A 190 5.96 8.47 3.50
CA LEU A 190 6.30 8.30 4.90
C LEU A 190 7.37 7.21 5.06
N LEU A 191 7.20 6.06 4.40
CA LEU A 191 8.15 4.96 4.42
C LEU A 191 9.53 5.42 3.91
N LEU A 192 9.57 6.11 2.78
CA LEU A 192 10.80 6.61 2.17
C LEU A 192 11.58 7.54 3.12
N VAL A 193 10.88 8.46 3.79
CA VAL A 193 11.50 9.38 4.77
C VAL A 193 12.09 8.62 5.96
N VAL A 194 11.35 7.65 6.50
CA VAL A 194 11.82 6.86 7.65
C VAL A 194 12.98 5.95 7.27
N GLU A 195 12.95 5.34 6.09
CA GLU A 195 14.06 4.51 5.57
C GLU A 195 15.33 5.34 5.35
N PHE A 196 15.21 6.55 4.79
CA PHE A 196 16.35 7.44 4.61
C PHE A 196 16.96 7.85 5.95
N ALA A 197 16.13 8.18 6.95
CA ALA A 197 16.59 8.48 8.30
C ALA A 197 17.28 7.26 8.94
N ALA A 198 16.72 6.06 8.77
CA ALA A 198 17.29 4.82 9.29
C ALA A 198 18.62 4.47 8.62
N LEU A 199 18.74 4.67 7.31
CA LEU A 199 19.97 4.49 6.54
C LEU A 199 21.07 5.44 7.04
N GLY A 200 20.75 6.72 7.21
CA GLY A 200 21.67 7.71 7.78
C GLY A 200 22.14 7.31 9.18
N ALA A 201 21.21 6.98 10.07
CA ALA A 201 21.56 6.57 11.44
C ALA A 201 22.40 5.28 11.47
N ALA A 202 22.10 4.29 10.63
CA ALA A 202 22.81 3.01 10.56
C ALA A 202 24.22 3.15 9.99
N THR A 203 24.40 3.95 8.94
CA THR A 203 25.73 4.24 8.37
C THR A 203 26.60 5.00 9.37
N HIS A 204 26.06 6.00 10.05
CA HIS A 204 26.76 6.72 11.12
C HIS A 204 27.15 5.79 12.28
N LEU A 205 26.25 4.90 12.71
CA LEU A 205 26.55 3.91 13.74
C LEU A 205 27.65 2.95 13.28
N GLY A 206 27.55 2.40 12.07
CA GLY A 206 28.51 1.47 11.49
C GLY A 206 29.92 2.06 11.38
N ILE A 207 30.04 3.30 10.89
CA ILE A 207 31.33 4.01 10.81
C ILE A 207 31.90 4.27 12.20
N THR A 208 31.05 4.70 13.16
CA THR A 208 31.49 4.99 14.53
C THR A 208 32.02 3.73 15.22
N VAL A 209 31.29 2.61 15.11
CA VAL A 209 31.70 1.31 15.68
C VAL A 209 32.98 0.80 14.99
N ARG A 210 33.08 0.91 13.66
CA ARG A 210 34.27 0.48 12.90
C ARG A 210 35.50 1.26 13.32
N ASN A 211 35.38 2.58 13.48
CA ASN A 211 36.48 3.43 13.91
C ASN A 211 36.91 3.11 15.35
N LYS A 212 35.96 2.79 16.24
CA LYS A 212 36.27 2.36 17.61
C LYS A 212 37.05 1.03 17.62
N LEU A 213 36.57 0.01 16.90
CA LEU A 213 37.24 -1.29 16.77
C LEU A 213 38.62 -1.21 16.09
N ARG A 214 38.84 -0.19 15.25
CA ARG A 214 40.16 0.07 14.67
C ARG A 214 41.12 0.65 15.71
N ARG A 215 40.66 1.58 16.56
CA ARG A 215 41.47 2.18 17.62
C ARG A 215 41.86 1.19 18.72
N GLU A 216 41.00 0.22 19.02
CA GLU A 216 41.29 -0.81 20.03
C GLU A 216 42.31 -1.87 19.55
N ARG A 217 42.61 -1.92 18.25
CA ARG A 217 43.62 -2.82 17.66
C ARG A 217 45.02 -2.21 17.54
N PHE A 218 45.17 -0.92 17.83
CA PHE A 218 46.44 -0.20 17.87
C PHE A 218 46.72 0.21 19.31
#